data_AF-A0AA37NIV7-F1
#
_entry.id   AF-A0AA37NIV7-F1
#
_cell.length_a   1.000
_cell.length_b   1.000
_cell.length_c   1.000
_cell.angle_alpha   90.00
_cell.angle_beta   90.00
_cell.angle_gamma   90.00
#
_symmetry.space_group_name_H-M   'P 1'
#
loop_
_entity.id
_entity.type
_entity.pdbx_description
1 polymer ?
#
loop_
_entity_poly.entity_id
_entity_poly.type
_entity_poly.pdbx_seq_one_letter_code
_entity_poly.pdbx_strand_id
1 'polypeptide(L)'
;MNIQKLKLLLATACLAPLPLIAQITERERPAEWKHLITGGRYMDRFEAMPEGTLSGETWGADSVRPRYIDNGIEHPDISFWGGNILQTPDRKYHLFVCGWPESAPKGHMEWPNSTVYHATGDHLHGPFTIQDTIGKGHNPEAFVLNDSRIVVYVIDGYYIADQVNGPWQYGKFTFNPRDRKIIEGLSNLSFAKRQDGSYLMVCRGGGIWISKDGIAPYEQITDKRVYPPVKGEFEDPVIWRDSLQYHLIVNDWLGRIAFYQRSKDGIHWVTEQGEAYVPGISFHRDGHVEHWFKYERPKVFQDKQGRVEQMNFAVIDTVKWDDHGNDNHSSKNICIPMNKGMLLSVLNRTPITASTEIIRVKILAEEGFDPLREIDVPSLRFGSYNEVNFGRGCKVVKTEASGKDLILTFDGKGSGITPDEFAPKMIGKDKNGKLLFGYANLPYVDYKPALLSCRRPVYREGRNEVELEIQNFGLSVSGEMTVEIKQAGAGMGRHTVKPLQPYEKASLTFTPEKGKWTDKADYQVVFLRDGQIVETNNFNISK
;
A
#
# COMPACT_ATOMS: atom_id res chain seq x y z
N MET A 1 4.41 75.42 -45.28
CA MET A 1 5.02 74.33 -44.48
C MET A 1 3.96 73.27 -44.30
N ASN A 2 4.18 72.06 -44.82
CA ASN A 2 3.16 71.02 -45.01
C ASN A 2 3.65 69.73 -44.32
N ILE A 3 2.71 68.96 -43.72
CA ILE A 3 2.74 67.48 -43.52
C ILE A 3 3.75 66.98 -42.44
N GLN A 4 3.51 66.04 -41.51
CA GLN A 4 2.57 64.91 -41.38
C GLN A 4 2.44 64.49 -39.90
N LYS A 5 1.30 63.91 -39.54
CA LYS A 5 1.04 63.19 -38.28
C LYS A 5 1.66 61.79 -38.33
N LEU A 6 2.37 61.38 -37.27
CA LEU A 6 2.75 59.99 -37.03
C LEU A 6 1.85 59.42 -35.92
N LYS A 7 1.03 58.42 -36.26
CA LYS A 7 0.27 57.60 -35.30
C LYS A 7 1.15 56.42 -34.89
N LEU A 8 1.49 56.32 -33.61
CA LEU A 8 2.08 55.11 -33.03
C LEU A 8 0.96 54.32 -32.36
N LEU A 9 0.60 53.17 -32.95
CA LEU A 9 -0.23 52.16 -32.29
C LEU A 9 0.63 51.46 -31.23
N LEU A 10 0.33 51.66 -29.94
CA LEU A 10 0.77 50.73 -28.90
C LEU A 10 -0.15 49.50 -28.96
N ALA A 11 0.39 48.38 -29.42
CA ALA A 11 -0.18 47.08 -29.16
C ALA A 11 0.13 46.71 -27.70
N THR A 12 -0.83 46.91 -26.80
CA THR A 12 -0.83 46.26 -25.49
C THR A 12 -0.98 44.76 -25.70
N ALA A 13 0.15 44.05 -25.71
CA ALA A 13 0.15 42.61 -25.51
C ALA A 13 -0.31 42.33 -24.08
N CYS A 14 -1.56 41.90 -23.92
CA CYS A 14 -2.02 41.27 -22.70
C CYS A 14 -1.26 39.95 -22.52
N LEU A 15 -0.10 40.02 -21.85
CA LEU A 15 0.50 38.86 -21.19
C LEU A 15 -0.44 38.44 -20.07
N ALA A 16 -1.41 37.59 -20.40
CA ALA A 16 -2.08 36.80 -19.38
C ALA A 16 -0.98 35.96 -18.70
N PRO A 17 -0.80 36.03 -17.37
CA PRO A 17 0.11 35.14 -16.70
C PRO A 17 -0.41 33.73 -16.93
N LEU A 18 0.39 32.89 -17.59
CA LEU A 18 0.20 31.45 -17.54
C LEU A 18 0.10 31.08 -16.06
N PRO A 19 -0.95 30.36 -15.62
CA PRO A 19 -1.01 29.93 -14.23
C PRO A 19 0.22 29.07 -13.99
N LEU A 20 1.09 29.50 -13.08
CA LEU A 20 2.05 28.60 -12.43
C LEU A 20 1.19 27.45 -11.90
N ILE A 21 1.25 26.28 -12.55
CA ILE A 21 0.60 25.08 -12.04
C ILE A 21 1.37 24.74 -10.77
N ALA A 22 0.82 25.12 -9.61
CA ALA A 22 1.41 24.81 -8.34
C ALA A 22 1.63 23.28 -8.26
N GLN A 23 2.89 22.85 -8.14
CA GLN A 23 3.30 21.45 -7.94
C GLN A 23 3.07 20.97 -6.50
N ILE A 24 2.32 21.77 -5.73
CA ILE A 24 1.88 21.49 -4.37
C ILE A 24 0.45 21.98 -4.24
N THR A 25 -0.42 21.17 -3.64
CA THR A 25 -1.74 21.59 -3.16
C THR A 25 -1.82 21.30 -1.67
N GLU A 26 -2.00 22.32 -0.85
CA GLU A 26 -2.20 22.10 0.57
C GLU A 26 -3.50 21.30 0.82
N ARG A 27 -3.41 20.25 1.63
CA ARG A 27 -4.54 19.41 2.00
C ARG A 27 -5.00 19.76 3.41
N GLU A 28 -6.27 20.08 3.55
CA GLU A 28 -6.89 20.25 4.85
C GLU A 28 -6.89 18.91 5.59
N ARG A 29 -6.33 18.90 6.81
CA ARG A 29 -6.32 17.74 7.69
C ARG A 29 -7.63 17.71 8.48
N PRO A 30 -8.22 16.53 8.73
CA PRO A 30 -9.32 16.41 9.68
C PRO A 30 -8.94 17.02 11.04
N ALA A 31 -9.83 17.82 11.62
CA ALA A 31 -9.52 18.62 12.81
C ALA A 31 -9.14 17.77 14.02
N GLU A 32 -9.66 16.55 14.11
CA GLU A 32 -9.36 15.59 15.15
C GLU A 32 -7.93 15.06 15.10
N TRP A 33 -7.24 15.11 13.95
CA TRP A 33 -5.87 14.60 13.82
C TRP A 33 -4.86 15.33 14.72
N LYS A 34 -5.17 16.57 15.14
CA LYS A 34 -4.36 17.32 16.13
C LYS A 34 -4.32 16.67 17.52
N HIS A 35 -5.19 15.70 17.79
CA HIS A 35 -5.29 14.98 19.06
C HIS A 35 -4.70 13.57 19.00
N LEU A 36 -4.08 13.18 17.88
CA LEU A 36 -3.39 11.90 17.78
C LEU A 36 -2.16 11.88 18.67
N ILE A 37 -1.94 10.75 19.36
CA ILE A 37 -0.71 10.52 20.14
C ILE A 37 0.37 9.89 19.27
N THR A 38 1.64 9.96 19.70
CA THR A 38 2.74 9.22 19.07
C THR A 38 2.42 7.72 19.01
N GLY A 39 2.52 7.14 17.81
CA GLY A 39 2.14 5.76 17.49
C GLY A 39 0.73 5.64 16.91
N GLY A 40 -0.07 6.71 17.01
CA GLY A 40 -1.38 6.81 16.40
C GLY A 40 -1.26 6.90 14.88
N ARG A 41 -0.31 7.72 14.39
CA ARG A 41 -0.04 7.88 12.97
C ARG A 41 0.94 6.81 12.50
N TYR A 42 0.84 6.39 11.25
CA TYR A 42 1.81 5.44 10.69
C TYR A 42 3.21 6.05 10.61
N MET A 43 3.33 7.35 10.31
CA MET A 43 4.64 8.03 10.25
C MET A 43 5.39 8.07 11.59
N ASP A 44 4.71 7.88 12.73
CA ASP A 44 5.38 7.82 14.04
C ASP A 44 6.26 6.57 14.20
N ARG A 45 6.21 5.64 13.24
CA ARG A 45 7.00 4.42 13.21
C ARG A 45 8.35 4.57 12.53
N PHE A 46 8.57 5.66 11.77
CA PHE A 46 9.90 5.92 11.21
C PHE A 46 10.89 6.10 12.36
N GLU A 47 12.03 5.43 12.26
CA GLU A 47 13.14 5.59 13.20
C GLU A 47 14.24 6.44 12.55
N ALA A 48 15.15 6.96 13.37
CA ALA A 48 16.29 7.73 12.88
C ALA A 48 17.10 6.90 11.88
N MET A 49 17.49 7.53 10.78
CA MET A 49 18.35 6.91 9.78
C MET A 49 19.68 6.47 10.43
N PRO A 50 20.26 5.32 10.03
CA PRO A 50 21.55 4.87 10.56
C PRO A 50 22.63 5.92 10.31
N GLU A 51 23.56 6.05 11.26
CA GLU A 51 24.69 6.96 11.10
C GLU A 51 25.51 6.59 9.86
N GLY A 52 25.88 7.60 9.09
CA GLY A 52 26.66 7.47 7.88
C GLY A 52 27.59 8.66 7.69
N THR A 53 28.04 8.85 6.46
CA THR A 53 28.96 9.89 6.06
C THR A 53 28.19 11.16 5.72
N LEU A 54 28.18 12.11 6.64
CA LEU A 54 27.51 13.40 6.44
C LEU A 54 28.37 14.32 5.56
N SER A 55 27.82 14.80 4.44
CA SER A 55 28.52 15.75 3.56
C SER A 55 27.61 16.90 3.14
N GLY A 56 28.18 18.11 3.10
CA GLY A 56 27.58 19.29 2.45
C GLY A 56 28.14 19.57 1.06
N GLU A 57 29.21 18.87 0.67
CA GLU A 57 29.83 18.98 -0.66
C GLU A 57 29.11 18.06 -1.65
N THR A 58 27.83 18.34 -1.87
CA THR A 58 26.94 17.55 -2.73
C THR A 58 26.09 18.48 -3.59
N TRP A 59 25.51 17.93 -4.66
CA TRP A 59 24.39 18.57 -5.35
C TRP A 59 23.19 18.73 -4.39
N GLY A 60 22.24 19.55 -4.78
CA GLY A 60 20.95 19.72 -4.13
C GLY A 60 20.79 21.07 -3.43
N ALA A 61 19.55 21.39 -3.09
CA ALA A 61 19.16 22.56 -2.33
C ALA A 61 19.76 22.55 -0.90
N ASP A 62 19.89 23.73 -0.30
CA ASP A 62 20.38 23.88 1.08
C ASP A 62 19.53 23.12 2.10
N SER A 63 18.24 22.88 1.81
CA SER A 63 17.33 22.16 2.70
C SER A 63 17.65 20.66 2.83
N VAL A 64 18.44 20.10 1.91
CA VAL A 64 18.87 18.69 1.93
C VAL A 64 20.38 18.56 2.15
N ARG A 65 21.06 19.65 2.54
CA ARG A 65 22.49 19.67 2.84
C ARG A 65 22.74 20.16 4.28
N PRO A 66 23.63 19.51 5.03
CA PRO A 66 24.31 18.27 4.67
C PRO A 66 23.39 17.04 4.79
N ARG A 67 23.74 15.93 4.13
CA ARG A 67 23.01 14.65 4.15
C ARG A 67 23.94 13.44 4.21
N TYR A 68 23.40 12.26 4.54
CA TYR A 68 24.15 11.00 4.42
C TYR A 68 24.26 10.55 2.96
N ILE A 69 25.48 10.60 2.42
CA ILE A 69 25.76 10.21 1.03
C ILE A 69 25.81 8.68 0.84
N ASP A 70 25.89 7.94 1.95
CA ASP A 70 25.94 6.48 2.01
C ASP A 70 24.60 5.84 2.43
N ASN A 71 23.53 6.62 2.58
CA ASN A 71 22.17 6.10 2.70
C ASN A 71 21.55 5.82 1.33
N GLY A 72 21.15 4.57 1.10
CA GLY A 72 20.53 4.10 -0.13
C GLY A 72 21.51 4.08 -1.30
N ILE A 73 21.16 4.74 -2.41
CA ILE A 73 22.03 4.87 -3.58
C ILE A 73 22.05 6.32 -4.07
N GLU A 74 23.24 6.83 -4.34
CA GLU A 74 23.48 8.18 -4.85
C GLU A 74 24.68 8.13 -5.80
N HIS A 75 24.61 8.90 -6.89
CA HIS A 75 25.70 9.01 -7.86
C HIS A 75 25.67 10.41 -8.49
N PRO A 76 26.82 11.06 -8.74
CA PRO A 76 26.84 12.40 -9.33
C PRO A 76 26.32 12.43 -10.78
N ASP A 77 26.51 11.34 -11.53
CA ASP A 77 26.15 11.28 -12.95
C ASP A 77 24.82 10.56 -13.23
N ILE A 78 24.10 10.07 -12.21
CA ILE A 78 22.88 9.29 -12.37
C ILE A 78 21.82 9.73 -11.36
N SER A 79 20.68 10.18 -11.88
CA SER A 79 19.45 10.37 -11.12
C SER A 79 18.76 9.03 -10.87
N PHE A 80 18.33 8.76 -9.62
CA PHE A 80 17.62 7.52 -9.27
C PHE A 80 16.18 7.77 -8.83
N TRP A 81 15.26 6.93 -9.31
CA TRP A 81 13.85 7.01 -8.97
C TRP A 81 13.23 5.65 -8.64
N GLY A 82 12.57 5.57 -7.48
CA GLY A 82 11.95 4.36 -6.95
C GLY A 82 12.98 3.31 -6.53
N GLY A 83 12.58 2.05 -6.60
CA GLY A 83 13.45 0.90 -6.37
C GLY A 83 13.05 0.04 -5.19
N ASN A 84 13.33 -1.26 -5.28
CA ASN A 84 12.92 -2.25 -4.30
C ASN A 84 14.07 -3.20 -3.96
N ILE A 85 14.13 -3.60 -2.69
CA ILE A 85 15.23 -4.38 -2.12
C ILE A 85 14.77 -5.80 -1.87
N LEU A 86 15.53 -6.78 -2.37
CA LEU A 86 15.45 -8.18 -1.98
C LEU A 86 16.69 -8.56 -1.16
N GLN A 87 16.56 -9.58 -0.31
CA GLN A 87 17.70 -10.19 0.36
C GLN A 87 17.83 -11.64 -0.08
N THR A 88 19.04 -12.05 -0.41
CA THR A 88 19.39 -13.43 -0.76
C THR A 88 19.83 -14.24 0.46
N PRO A 89 19.86 -15.59 0.38
CA PRO A 89 20.24 -16.44 1.52
C PRO A 89 21.65 -16.18 2.09
N ASP A 90 22.56 -15.63 1.29
CA ASP A 90 23.90 -15.19 1.71
C ASP A 90 23.90 -13.85 2.49
N ARG A 91 22.69 -13.32 2.79
CA ARG A 91 22.43 -12.07 3.52
C ARG A 91 22.82 -10.78 2.78
N LYS A 92 23.17 -10.86 1.50
CA LYS A 92 23.36 -9.67 0.67
C LYS A 92 22.04 -9.01 0.30
N TYR A 93 22.05 -7.69 0.19
CA TYR A 93 20.91 -6.90 -0.22
C TYR A 93 21.05 -6.51 -1.69
N HIS A 94 19.98 -6.70 -2.45
CA HIS A 94 19.90 -6.46 -3.88
C HIS A 94 18.83 -5.39 -4.14
N LEU A 95 19.26 -4.19 -4.50
CA LEU A 95 18.40 -3.08 -4.88
C LEU A 95 18.18 -3.10 -6.40
N PHE A 96 16.92 -3.22 -6.81
CA PHE A 96 16.47 -3.01 -8.19
C PHE A 96 15.92 -1.61 -8.30
N VAL A 97 16.64 -0.70 -8.96
CA VAL A 97 16.32 0.74 -9.00
C VAL A 97 16.39 1.24 -10.44
N CYS A 98 15.52 2.17 -10.83
CA CYS A 98 15.62 2.79 -12.14
C CYS A 98 16.30 4.15 -12.05
N GLY A 99 16.98 4.54 -13.11
CA GLY A 99 17.62 5.85 -13.22
C GLY A 99 17.87 6.26 -14.66
N TRP A 100 18.39 7.47 -14.81
CA TRP A 100 18.78 8.08 -16.07
C TRP A 100 20.03 8.94 -15.85
N PRO A 101 20.82 9.21 -16.91
CA PRO A 101 21.97 10.10 -16.79
C PRO A 101 21.55 11.48 -16.29
N GLU A 102 22.28 12.01 -15.32
CA GLU A 102 22.06 13.37 -14.80
C GLU A 102 22.22 14.42 -15.90
N SER A 103 22.99 14.12 -16.94
CA SER A 103 23.15 14.99 -18.11
C SER A 103 21.94 15.03 -19.06
N ALA A 104 20.87 14.29 -18.79
CA ALA A 104 19.72 14.22 -19.69
C ALA A 104 19.05 15.60 -19.85
N PRO A 105 18.87 16.14 -21.08
CA PRO A 105 18.36 17.50 -21.27
C PRO A 105 16.96 17.76 -20.68
N LYS A 106 16.21 16.70 -20.40
CA LYS A 106 14.87 16.77 -19.79
C LYS A 106 14.89 16.71 -18.26
N GLY A 107 16.07 16.59 -17.63
CA GLY A 107 16.22 16.33 -16.20
C GLY A 107 15.32 15.18 -15.75
N HIS A 108 14.57 15.38 -14.67
CA HIS A 108 13.59 14.40 -14.19
C HIS A 108 12.59 13.89 -15.24
N MET A 109 12.25 14.70 -16.25
CA MET A 109 11.30 14.30 -17.30
C MET A 109 11.88 13.30 -18.30
N GLU A 110 13.13 12.86 -18.11
CA GLU A 110 13.73 11.73 -18.83
C GLU A 110 13.20 10.36 -18.37
N TRP A 111 12.44 10.32 -17.27
CA TRP A 111 11.91 9.08 -16.69
C TRP A 111 11.30 8.05 -17.67
N PRO A 112 10.64 8.41 -18.80
CA PRO A 112 10.13 7.40 -19.76
C PRO A 112 11.24 6.57 -20.45
N ASN A 113 12.47 7.04 -20.41
CA ASN A 113 13.66 6.39 -20.95
C ASN A 113 14.56 5.78 -19.86
N SER A 114 14.05 5.64 -18.64
CA SER A 114 14.77 5.06 -17.52
C SER A 114 15.35 3.68 -17.85
N THR A 115 16.50 3.40 -17.24
CA THR A 115 17.16 2.10 -17.21
C THR A 115 17.03 1.51 -15.82
N VAL A 116 16.73 0.21 -15.72
CA VAL A 116 16.74 -0.53 -14.46
C VAL A 116 18.14 -1.08 -14.21
N TYR A 117 18.68 -0.74 -13.05
CA TYR A 117 19.94 -1.21 -12.52
C TYR A 117 19.70 -2.25 -11.43
N HIS A 118 20.61 -3.22 -11.37
CA HIS A 118 20.78 -4.10 -10.22
C HIS A 118 21.99 -3.62 -9.43
N ALA A 119 21.75 -3.19 -8.20
CA ALA A 119 22.79 -2.75 -7.26
C ALA A 119 22.81 -3.66 -6.03
N THR A 120 23.95 -3.74 -5.35
CA THR A 120 24.13 -4.57 -4.15
C THR A 120 24.75 -3.80 -3.00
N GLY A 121 24.43 -4.20 -1.77
CA GLY A 121 25.02 -3.68 -0.54
C GLY A 121 25.04 -4.73 0.57
N ASP A 122 25.94 -4.55 1.54
CA ASP A 122 26.09 -5.46 2.69
C ASP A 122 25.16 -5.09 3.86
N HIS A 123 24.52 -3.92 3.80
CA HIS A 123 23.54 -3.45 4.77
C HIS A 123 22.23 -3.09 4.09
N LEU A 124 21.11 -3.27 4.81
CA LEU A 124 19.77 -2.98 4.30
C LEU A 124 19.59 -1.52 3.86
N HIS A 125 20.29 -0.60 4.52
CA HIS A 125 20.22 0.84 4.23
C HIS A 125 21.28 1.32 3.22
N GLY A 126 22.03 0.40 2.59
CA GLY A 126 23.14 0.74 1.71
C GLY A 126 24.45 1.05 2.46
N PRO A 127 25.42 1.70 1.79
CA PRO A 127 25.33 2.18 0.42
C PRO A 127 25.23 1.04 -0.59
N PHE A 128 24.40 1.23 -1.62
CA PHE A 128 24.29 0.29 -2.73
C PHE A 128 25.21 0.68 -3.88
N THR A 129 25.82 -0.31 -4.55
CA THR A 129 26.67 -0.10 -5.72
C THR A 129 26.12 -0.87 -6.92
N ILE A 130 25.95 -0.21 -8.06
CA ILE A 130 25.50 -0.83 -9.31
C ILE A 130 26.44 -1.98 -9.69
N GLN A 131 25.88 -3.16 -9.90
CA GLN A 131 26.59 -4.35 -10.39
C GLN A 131 26.28 -4.61 -11.86
N ASP A 132 25.04 -4.38 -12.29
CA ASP A 132 24.60 -4.69 -13.64
C ASP A 132 23.45 -3.78 -14.11
N THR A 133 23.23 -3.77 -15.42
CA THR A 133 22.09 -3.14 -16.08
C THR A 133 21.13 -4.22 -16.58
N ILE A 134 19.90 -4.22 -16.07
CA ILE A 134 18.88 -5.21 -16.47
C ILE A 134 18.28 -4.86 -17.83
N GLY A 135 17.92 -3.57 -18.03
CA GLY A 135 17.34 -3.10 -19.27
C GLY A 135 16.40 -1.89 -19.08
N LYS A 136 15.69 -1.51 -20.15
CA LYS A 136 14.75 -0.38 -20.13
C LYS A 136 13.58 -0.64 -19.18
N GLY A 137 13.28 0.32 -18.32
CA GLY A 137 12.09 0.24 -17.47
C GLY A 137 12.06 1.30 -16.39
N HIS A 138 10.85 1.58 -15.91
CA HIS A 138 10.60 2.57 -14.88
C HIS A 138 9.72 1.96 -13.78
N ASN A 139 9.83 2.48 -12.56
CA ASN A 139 9.14 1.98 -11.37
C ASN A 139 9.42 0.51 -11.00
N PRO A 140 10.67 0.09 -10.79
CA PRO A 140 10.96 -1.28 -10.44
C PRO A 140 10.35 -1.69 -9.10
N GLU A 141 9.67 -2.83 -9.08
CA GLU A 141 9.24 -3.55 -7.87
C GLU A 141 9.59 -5.03 -8.02
N ALA A 142 10.21 -5.63 -7.01
CA ALA A 142 10.78 -6.97 -7.09
C ALA A 142 10.07 -7.94 -6.14
N PHE A 143 9.80 -9.15 -6.59
CA PHE A 143 9.22 -10.20 -5.75
C PHE A 143 9.64 -11.61 -6.19
N VAL A 144 9.46 -12.59 -5.31
CA VAL A 144 9.92 -13.98 -5.50
C VAL A 144 8.74 -14.95 -5.62
N LEU A 145 8.58 -15.56 -6.80
CA LEU A 145 7.55 -16.55 -7.10
C LEU A 145 7.68 -17.82 -6.24
N ASN A 146 6.64 -18.66 -6.26
CA ASN A 146 6.65 -19.93 -5.51
C ASN A 146 7.69 -20.93 -6.01
N ASP A 147 8.10 -20.81 -7.26
CA ASP A 147 9.17 -21.60 -7.86
C ASP A 147 10.55 -20.95 -7.71
N SER A 148 10.67 -19.93 -6.84
CA SER A 148 11.89 -19.17 -6.52
C SER A 148 12.42 -18.24 -7.61
N ARG A 149 11.76 -18.15 -8.77
CA ARG A 149 12.12 -17.14 -9.77
C ARG A 149 11.86 -15.74 -9.24
N ILE A 150 12.71 -14.81 -9.65
CA ILE A 150 12.66 -13.41 -9.25
C ILE A 150 12.01 -12.63 -10.39
N VAL A 151 11.01 -11.83 -10.05
CA VAL A 151 10.33 -10.92 -10.97
C VAL A 151 10.69 -9.50 -10.57
N VAL A 152 11.08 -8.68 -11.54
CA VAL A 152 11.24 -7.23 -11.41
C VAL A 152 10.21 -6.58 -12.34
N TYR A 153 9.07 -6.18 -11.78
CA TYR A 153 8.06 -5.40 -12.49
C TYR A 153 8.65 -4.07 -12.97
N VAL A 154 8.26 -3.64 -14.16
CA VAL A 154 8.47 -2.28 -14.68
C VAL A 154 7.19 -1.84 -15.38
N ILE A 155 6.96 -0.54 -15.55
CA ILE A 155 5.83 -0.07 -16.36
C ILE A 155 5.82 -0.79 -17.73
N ASP A 156 4.65 -1.33 -18.11
CA ASP A 156 4.39 -2.13 -19.32
C ASP A 156 5.01 -3.55 -19.40
N GLY A 157 5.65 -4.05 -18.35
CA GLY A 157 6.18 -5.42 -18.34
C GLY A 157 6.86 -5.87 -17.05
N TYR A 158 7.73 -6.86 -17.18
CA TYR A 158 8.60 -7.31 -16.11
C TYR A 158 9.84 -7.99 -16.68
N TYR A 159 10.89 -8.04 -15.88
CA TYR A 159 12.02 -8.93 -16.08
C TYR A 159 11.91 -10.13 -15.13
N ILE A 160 12.21 -11.34 -15.60
CA ILE A 160 12.20 -12.56 -14.80
C ILE A 160 13.50 -13.34 -14.94
N ALA A 161 14.00 -13.91 -13.85
CA ALA A 161 15.20 -14.73 -13.84
C ALA A 161 15.12 -15.84 -12.78
N ASP A 162 15.85 -16.93 -13.01
CA ASP A 162 16.01 -18.02 -12.04
C ASP A 162 16.98 -17.67 -10.91
N GLN A 163 17.85 -16.68 -11.12
CA GLN A 163 18.86 -16.22 -10.17
C GLN A 163 18.83 -14.70 -10.07
N VAL A 164 19.25 -14.16 -8.93
CA VAL A 164 19.21 -12.72 -8.65
C VAL A 164 20.11 -11.89 -9.58
N ASN A 165 21.12 -12.53 -10.19
CA ASN A 165 22.05 -11.90 -11.13
C ASN A 165 21.66 -12.16 -12.61
N GLY A 166 20.44 -12.63 -12.87
CA GLY A 166 20.02 -13.00 -14.22
C GLY A 166 20.52 -14.40 -14.67
N PRO A 167 20.51 -14.68 -15.99
CA PRO A 167 20.10 -13.78 -17.07
C PRO A 167 18.62 -13.42 -17.01
N TRP A 168 18.29 -12.18 -17.36
CA TRP A 168 16.94 -11.64 -17.32
C TRP A 168 16.17 -11.85 -18.63
N GLN A 169 14.90 -12.25 -18.51
CA GLN A 169 13.98 -12.37 -19.63
C GLN A 169 12.86 -11.34 -19.49
N TYR A 170 12.58 -10.57 -20.54
CA TYR A 170 11.48 -9.61 -20.53
C TYR A 170 10.15 -10.29 -20.87
N GLY A 171 9.12 -9.98 -20.09
CA GLY A 171 7.74 -10.43 -20.30
C GLY A 171 6.71 -9.33 -20.10
N LYS A 172 5.45 -9.65 -20.35
CA LYS A 172 4.32 -8.76 -20.09
C LYS A 172 3.27 -9.46 -19.25
N PHE A 173 2.70 -8.72 -18.30
CA PHE A 173 1.56 -9.20 -17.53
C PHE A 173 0.32 -9.33 -18.43
N THR A 174 -0.47 -10.37 -18.17
CA THR A 174 -1.82 -10.51 -18.76
C THR A 174 -2.83 -10.07 -17.73
N PHE A 175 -3.71 -9.14 -18.11
CA PHE A 175 -4.76 -8.61 -17.24
C PHE A 175 -6.14 -9.02 -17.76
N ASN A 176 -6.98 -9.56 -16.88
CA ASN A 176 -8.38 -9.84 -17.15
C ASN A 176 -9.26 -8.93 -16.27
N PRO A 177 -9.90 -7.90 -16.84
CA PRO A 177 -10.71 -6.96 -16.08
C PRO A 177 -12.04 -7.55 -15.59
N ARG A 178 -12.37 -8.81 -15.95
CA ARG A 178 -13.60 -9.50 -15.52
C ARG A 178 -14.87 -8.65 -15.70
N ASP A 179 -14.97 -8.00 -16.86
CA ASP A 179 -16.10 -7.14 -17.26
C ASP A 179 -16.27 -5.87 -16.42
N ARG A 180 -15.23 -5.46 -15.68
CA ARG A 180 -15.15 -4.20 -14.94
C ARG A 180 -14.33 -3.18 -15.72
N LYS A 181 -14.50 -1.91 -15.38
CA LYS A 181 -13.63 -0.84 -15.88
C LYS A 181 -12.29 -0.87 -15.12
N ILE A 182 -11.19 -0.69 -15.84
CA ILE A 182 -9.89 -0.38 -15.23
C ILE A 182 -9.97 1.05 -14.68
N ILE A 183 -9.84 1.21 -13.37
CA ILE A 183 -10.17 2.46 -12.67
C ILE A 183 -9.28 3.63 -13.12
N GLU A 184 -7.95 3.46 -13.09
CA GLU A 184 -6.98 4.46 -13.53
C GLU A 184 -5.67 3.78 -13.95
N GLY A 185 -5.65 3.23 -15.16
CA GLY A 185 -4.45 2.63 -15.77
C GLY A 185 -3.92 1.35 -15.11
N LEU A 186 -2.90 0.76 -15.75
CA LEU A 186 -2.15 -0.41 -15.30
C LEU A 186 -0.65 -0.08 -15.16
N SER A 187 -0.38 1.12 -14.65
CA SER A 187 0.95 1.56 -14.22
C SER A 187 1.03 1.56 -12.70
N ASN A 188 2.24 1.79 -12.18
CA ASN A 188 2.54 1.94 -10.76
C ASN A 188 1.96 0.79 -9.91
N LEU A 189 2.11 -0.43 -10.43
CA LEU A 189 1.61 -1.64 -9.79
C LEU A 189 2.43 -1.94 -8.54
N SER A 190 1.77 -2.43 -7.48
CA SER A 190 2.43 -3.00 -6.31
C SER A 190 1.78 -4.32 -5.92
N PHE A 191 2.59 -5.22 -5.34
CA PHE A 191 2.29 -6.63 -5.20
C PHE A 191 2.48 -7.12 -3.76
N ALA A 192 1.56 -7.94 -3.28
CA ALA A 192 1.66 -8.64 -2.01
C ALA A 192 1.40 -10.14 -2.20
N LYS A 193 2.33 -10.96 -1.72
CA LYS A 193 2.15 -12.42 -1.69
C LYS A 193 1.06 -12.79 -0.68
N ARG A 194 0.13 -13.63 -1.10
CA ARG A 194 -1.00 -14.13 -0.31
C ARG A 194 -0.60 -15.42 0.41
N GLN A 195 -1.39 -15.83 1.39
CA GLN A 195 -1.05 -16.97 2.27
C GLN A 195 -1.03 -18.34 1.56
N ASP A 196 -1.65 -18.45 0.38
CA ASP A 196 -1.61 -19.64 -0.49
C ASP A 196 -0.52 -19.56 -1.57
N GLY A 197 0.33 -18.54 -1.52
CA GLY A 197 1.39 -18.28 -2.49
C GLY A 197 0.92 -17.56 -3.76
N SER A 198 -0.37 -17.28 -3.91
CA SER A 198 -0.88 -16.42 -4.97
C SER A 198 -0.53 -14.95 -4.71
N TYR A 199 -0.86 -14.05 -5.63
CA TYR A 199 -0.50 -12.62 -5.54
C TYR A 199 -1.72 -11.73 -5.59
N LEU A 200 -1.74 -10.76 -4.70
CA LEU A 200 -2.63 -9.61 -4.73
C LEU A 200 -1.86 -8.43 -5.30
N MET A 201 -2.46 -7.71 -6.23
CA MET A 201 -1.88 -6.50 -6.82
C MET A 201 -2.84 -5.33 -6.71
N VAL A 202 -2.31 -4.16 -6.40
CA VAL A 202 -3.00 -2.87 -6.52
C VAL A 202 -2.44 -2.10 -7.71
N CYS A 203 -3.30 -1.59 -8.59
CA CYS A 203 -2.87 -0.71 -9.68
C CYS A 203 -2.90 0.77 -9.26
N ARG A 204 -2.28 1.68 -10.04
CA ARG A 204 -2.28 3.13 -9.80
C ARG A 204 -3.65 3.67 -9.35
N GLY A 205 -4.72 3.26 -10.01
CA GLY A 205 -6.08 3.69 -9.68
C GLY A 205 -6.72 3.09 -8.45
N GLY A 206 -6.03 2.24 -7.68
CA GLY A 206 -6.56 1.59 -6.50
C GLY A 206 -7.47 0.40 -6.79
N GLY A 207 -7.39 -0.19 -7.99
CA GLY A 207 -8.07 -1.44 -8.30
C GLY A 207 -7.32 -2.63 -7.73
N ILE A 208 -8.03 -3.61 -7.15
CA ILE A 208 -7.43 -4.83 -6.62
C ILE A 208 -7.58 -5.97 -7.64
N TRP A 209 -6.47 -6.68 -7.82
CA TRP A 209 -6.33 -7.79 -8.76
C TRP A 209 -5.71 -8.99 -8.05
N ILE A 210 -6.07 -10.19 -8.48
CA ILE A 210 -5.52 -11.44 -7.95
C ILE A 210 -4.97 -12.29 -9.09
N SER A 211 -3.74 -12.78 -8.95
CA SER A 211 -3.15 -13.80 -9.82
C SER A 211 -2.81 -15.04 -9.00
N LYS A 212 -3.14 -16.23 -9.52
CA LYS A 212 -2.85 -17.50 -8.84
C LYS A 212 -1.35 -17.81 -8.78
N ASP A 213 -0.60 -17.39 -9.80
CA ASP A 213 0.83 -17.72 -9.96
C ASP A 213 1.76 -16.50 -9.84
N GLY A 214 1.21 -15.28 -9.83
CA GLY A 214 1.99 -14.04 -9.77
C GLY A 214 2.39 -13.48 -11.13
N ILE A 215 2.05 -14.16 -12.23
CA ILE A 215 2.42 -13.76 -13.60
C ILE A 215 1.18 -13.55 -14.48
N ALA A 216 0.27 -14.51 -14.57
CA ALA A 216 -0.86 -14.39 -15.50
C ALA A 216 -2.02 -15.37 -15.23
N PRO A 217 -3.26 -14.94 -15.51
CA PRO A 217 -3.70 -13.55 -15.56
C PRO A 217 -3.74 -12.93 -14.16
N TYR A 218 -3.62 -11.61 -14.08
CA TYR A 218 -4.15 -10.84 -12.96
C TYR A 218 -5.64 -10.57 -13.23
N GLU A 219 -6.50 -11.01 -12.32
CA GLU A 219 -7.96 -10.97 -12.41
C GLU A 219 -8.51 -9.81 -11.56
N GLN A 220 -9.21 -8.84 -12.16
CA GLN A 220 -9.73 -7.67 -11.42
C GLN A 220 -10.90 -8.06 -10.52
N ILE A 221 -10.81 -7.73 -9.23
CA ILE A 221 -11.85 -8.05 -8.25
C ILE A 221 -12.75 -6.86 -7.96
N THR A 222 -12.17 -5.67 -7.78
CA THR A 222 -12.91 -4.46 -7.38
C THR A 222 -13.38 -3.64 -8.58
N ASP A 223 -14.57 -3.05 -8.44
CA ASP A 223 -15.21 -2.14 -9.40
C ASP A 223 -14.90 -0.65 -9.12
N LYS A 224 -14.35 -0.35 -7.94
CA LYS A 224 -13.97 0.99 -7.50
C LYS A 224 -12.59 1.00 -6.85
N ARG A 225 -12.00 2.20 -6.73
CA ARG A 225 -10.74 2.39 -6.01
C ARG A 225 -10.89 2.07 -4.53
N VAL A 226 -9.88 1.46 -3.94
CA VAL A 226 -9.81 1.19 -2.51
C VAL A 226 -9.27 2.35 -1.68
N TYR A 227 -8.78 3.40 -2.33
CA TYR A 227 -8.19 4.57 -1.66
C TYR A 227 -9.19 5.33 -0.80
N PRO A 228 -8.71 6.15 0.16
CA PRO A 228 -9.59 6.93 1.02
C PRO A 228 -10.47 7.87 0.20
N PRO A 229 -11.73 8.10 0.60
CA PRO A 229 -12.68 8.95 -0.11
C PRO A 229 -12.43 10.44 0.16
N VAL A 230 -11.18 10.88 -0.06
CA VAL A 230 -10.75 12.28 0.09
C VAL A 230 -10.21 12.79 -1.25
N LYS A 231 -10.15 14.11 -1.41
CA LYS A 231 -9.51 14.71 -2.59
C LYS A 231 -8.01 14.42 -2.54
N GLY A 232 -7.45 13.93 -3.63
CA GLY A 232 -6.03 13.63 -3.75
C GLY A 232 -5.66 13.24 -5.17
N GLU A 233 -4.41 13.53 -5.56
CA GLU A 233 -3.80 13.04 -6.79
C GLU A 233 -3.03 11.76 -6.44
N PHE A 234 -3.77 10.66 -6.35
CA PHE A 234 -3.23 9.40 -5.83
C PHE A 234 -2.34 8.68 -6.83
N GLU A 235 -1.12 8.36 -6.41
CA GLU A 235 -0.15 7.58 -7.17
C GLU A 235 0.71 6.73 -6.22
N ASP A 236 1.50 5.83 -6.79
CA ASP A 236 2.51 5.03 -6.08
C ASP A 236 1.99 4.27 -4.86
N PRO A 237 0.95 3.43 -5.03
CA PRO A 237 0.55 2.55 -3.95
C PRO A 237 1.69 1.59 -3.61
N VAL A 238 1.81 1.26 -2.32
CA VAL A 238 2.60 0.13 -1.84
C VAL A 238 1.71 -0.76 -1.01
N ILE A 239 1.62 -2.03 -1.40
CA ILE A 239 0.85 -3.06 -0.68
C ILE A 239 1.79 -4.13 -0.15
N TRP A 240 1.53 -4.58 1.08
CA TRP A 240 2.23 -5.71 1.66
C TRP A 240 1.31 -6.45 2.62
N ARG A 241 1.76 -7.61 3.08
CA ARG A 241 1.05 -8.40 4.07
C ARG A 241 1.99 -8.79 5.20
N ASP A 242 1.62 -8.48 6.44
CA ASP A 242 2.29 -9.06 7.61
C ASP A 242 1.73 -10.47 7.89
N SER A 243 1.96 -11.02 9.08
CA SER A 243 1.43 -12.33 9.48
C SER A 243 -0.08 -12.31 9.79
N LEU A 244 -0.67 -11.13 9.94
CA LEU A 244 -2.04 -10.88 10.38
C LEU A 244 -2.93 -10.33 9.26
N GLN A 245 -2.54 -9.23 8.63
CA GLN A 245 -3.35 -8.42 7.72
C GLN A 245 -2.56 -7.88 6.52
N TYR A 246 -3.29 -7.39 5.52
CA TYR A 246 -2.75 -6.57 4.44
C TYR A 246 -2.69 -5.11 4.87
N HIS A 247 -1.75 -4.40 4.28
CA HIS A 247 -1.49 -2.99 4.49
C HIS A 247 -1.35 -2.30 3.14
N LEU A 248 -1.83 -1.07 3.05
CA LEU A 248 -1.72 -0.25 1.85
C LEU A 248 -1.34 1.17 2.26
N ILE A 249 -0.34 1.72 1.59
CA ILE A 249 -0.10 3.16 1.60
C ILE A 249 -0.28 3.69 0.19
N VAL A 250 -0.96 4.83 0.05
CA VAL A 250 -1.08 5.55 -1.20
C VAL A 250 -0.63 7.00 -1.03
N ASN A 251 0.18 7.48 -1.97
CA ASN A 251 0.71 8.85 -1.96
C ASN A 251 -0.23 9.80 -2.70
N ASP A 252 -0.51 10.96 -2.13
CA ASP A 252 -1.01 12.12 -2.88
C ASP A 252 0.19 12.99 -3.26
N TRP A 253 0.73 12.79 -4.48
CA TRP A 253 2.00 13.38 -4.90
C TRP A 253 1.94 14.91 -5.01
N LEU A 254 0.75 15.47 -5.23
CA LEU A 254 0.52 16.91 -5.25
C LEU A 254 0.26 17.44 -3.84
N GLY A 255 -0.42 16.66 -3.00
CA GLY A 255 -0.65 16.97 -1.59
C GLY A 255 0.59 16.86 -0.70
N ARG A 256 1.62 16.12 -1.16
CA ARG A 256 2.82 15.73 -0.38
C ARG A 256 2.43 15.08 0.96
N ILE A 257 1.41 14.23 0.92
CA ILE A 257 0.85 13.50 2.05
C ILE A 257 0.45 12.11 1.58
N ALA A 258 0.69 11.10 2.42
CA ALA A 258 0.25 9.74 2.15
C ALA A 258 -0.76 9.23 3.19
N PHE A 259 -1.56 8.25 2.80
CA PHE A 259 -2.61 7.66 3.65
C PHE A 259 -2.36 6.18 3.87
N TYR A 260 -2.62 5.71 5.09
CA TYR A 260 -2.41 4.31 5.49
C TYR A 260 -3.75 3.59 5.68
N GLN A 261 -3.83 2.39 5.13
CA GLN A 261 -5.01 1.53 5.17
C GLN A 261 -4.63 0.10 5.55
N ARG A 262 -5.58 -0.62 6.13
CA ARG A 262 -5.44 -2.02 6.53
C ARG A 262 -6.63 -2.86 6.10
N SER A 263 -6.40 -4.15 5.86
CA SER A 263 -7.43 -5.10 5.44
C SER A 263 -7.12 -6.52 5.89
N LYS A 264 -8.12 -7.28 6.37
CA LYS A 264 -7.93 -8.70 6.67
C LYS A 264 -7.91 -9.61 5.42
N ASP A 265 -8.48 -9.15 4.31
CA ASP A 265 -8.72 -9.97 3.11
C ASP A 265 -8.13 -9.38 1.82
N GLY A 266 -7.64 -8.13 1.87
CA GLY A 266 -7.05 -7.40 0.75
C GLY A 266 -8.08 -6.75 -0.19
N ILE A 267 -9.38 -6.89 0.10
CA ILE A 267 -10.49 -6.33 -0.71
C ILE A 267 -11.20 -5.23 0.06
N HIS A 268 -11.46 -5.44 1.35
CA HIS A 268 -12.17 -4.52 2.22
C HIS A 268 -11.19 -3.75 3.10
N TRP A 269 -11.08 -2.44 2.88
CA TRP A 269 -10.06 -1.60 3.49
C TRP A 269 -10.64 -0.62 4.49
N VAL A 270 -9.94 -0.43 5.61
CA VAL A 270 -10.19 0.66 6.55
C VAL A 270 -9.00 1.62 6.52
N THR A 271 -9.28 2.92 6.51
CA THR A 271 -8.27 3.98 6.57
C THR A 271 -8.05 4.39 8.02
N GLU A 272 -6.81 4.34 8.50
CA GLU A 272 -6.49 4.87 9.83
C GLU A 272 -6.33 6.38 9.82
N GLN A 273 -6.55 7.02 10.97
CA GLN A 273 -6.29 8.45 11.13
C GLN A 273 -4.80 8.75 11.07
N GLY A 274 -4.47 9.92 10.52
CA GLY A 274 -3.12 10.44 10.50
C GLY A 274 -2.39 10.25 9.19
N GLU A 275 -1.27 10.96 9.07
CA GLU A 275 -0.39 10.88 7.93
C GLU A 275 0.38 9.56 7.92
N ALA A 276 0.43 8.90 6.75
CA ALA A 276 1.30 7.75 6.55
C ALA A 276 2.76 8.17 6.40
N TYR A 277 2.98 9.23 5.61
CA TYR A 277 4.20 10.00 5.61
C TYR A 277 3.94 11.38 5.01
N VAL A 278 4.85 12.31 5.31
CA VAL A 278 4.96 13.67 4.77
C VAL A 278 6.44 14.01 4.67
N PRO A 279 6.83 15.09 3.97
CA PRO A 279 8.18 15.60 4.03
C PRO A 279 8.69 15.81 5.46
N GLY A 280 9.93 15.40 5.74
CA GLY A 280 10.55 15.50 7.06
C GLY A 280 10.65 14.17 7.83
N ILE A 281 10.34 13.03 7.20
CA ILE A 281 10.50 11.69 7.81
C ILE A 281 11.94 11.16 7.75
N SER A 282 12.84 11.78 6.99
CA SER A 282 14.28 11.45 6.96
C SER A 282 15.03 12.28 8.00
N PHE A 283 15.09 11.76 9.22
CA PHE A 283 15.74 12.41 10.36
C PHE A 283 16.88 11.57 10.95
N HIS A 284 17.79 12.25 11.62
CA HIS A 284 18.98 11.68 12.25
C HIS A 284 18.80 11.58 13.77
N ARG A 285 19.69 10.83 14.44
CA ARG A 285 19.62 10.64 15.91
C ARG A 285 19.75 11.94 16.72
N ASP A 286 20.47 12.91 16.18
CA ASP A 286 20.66 14.24 16.77
C ASP A 286 19.48 15.19 16.49
N GLY A 287 18.49 14.76 15.71
CA GLY A 287 17.33 15.55 15.32
C GLY A 287 17.50 16.38 14.05
N HIS A 288 18.66 16.31 13.36
CA HIS A 288 18.80 16.87 12.01
C HIS A 288 17.78 16.22 11.07
N VAL A 289 17.31 16.97 10.06
CA VAL A 289 16.31 16.49 9.09
C VAL A 289 16.77 16.87 7.68
N GLU A 290 16.79 15.88 6.78
CA GLU A 290 16.99 16.12 5.36
C GLU A 290 15.63 16.52 4.75
N HIS A 291 15.41 17.81 4.49
CA HIS A 291 14.11 18.31 4.02
C HIS A 291 13.94 18.15 2.51
N TRP A 292 13.87 16.90 2.06
CA TRP A 292 13.58 16.55 0.67
C TRP A 292 12.24 17.12 0.20
N PHE A 293 12.19 17.57 -1.06
CA PHE A 293 10.99 18.14 -1.63
C PHE A 293 9.91 17.07 -1.82
N LYS A 294 10.22 15.91 -2.40
CA LYS A 294 9.24 14.82 -2.52
C LYS A 294 9.79 13.51 -2.01
N TYR A 295 8.87 12.69 -1.50
CA TYR A 295 9.06 11.29 -1.14
C TYR A 295 8.02 10.55 -1.95
N GLU A 296 8.46 9.72 -2.89
CA GLU A 296 7.57 8.98 -3.79
C GLU A 296 8.03 7.54 -3.92
N ARG A 297 7.22 6.72 -4.60
CA ARG A 297 7.56 5.33 -4.91
C ARG A 297 7.99 4.51 -3.68
N PRO A 298 7.26 4.58 -2.55
CA PRO A 298 7.63 3.84 -1.35
C PRO A 298 7.72 2.34 -1.64
N LYS A 299 8.70 1.68 -1.04
CA LYS A 299 8.77 0.22 -0.93
C LYS A 299 9.07 -0.20 0.50
N VAL A 300 8.68 -1.41 0.85
CA VAL A 300 8.88 -1.99 2.18
C VAL A 300 9.86 -3.14 2.10
N PHE A 301 10.72 -3.25 3.12
CA PHE A 301 11.45 -4.47 3.42
C PHE A 301 10.85 -5.12 4.66
N GLN A 302 10.54 -6.41 4.57
CA GLN A 302 9.75 -7.13 5.57
C GLN A 302 10.61 -8.15 6.34
N ASP A 303 10.33 -8.31 7.64
CA ASP A 303 10.87 -9.41 8.43
C ASP A 303 10.18 -10.75 8.07
N LYS A 304 10.60 -11.83 8.73
CA LYS A 304 10.02 -13.17 8.56
C LYS A 304 8.52 -13.28 8.91
N GLN A 305 7.98 -12.30 9.65
CA GLN A 305 6.56 -12.19 9.98
C GLN A 305 5.83 -11.22 9.05
N GLY A 306 6.49 -10.73 8.01
CA GLY A 306 5.95 -9.74 7.08
C GLY A 306 5.83 -8.33 7.68
N ARG A 307 6.38 -8.05 8.85
CA ARG A 307 6.36 -6.69 9.43
C ARG A 307 7.41 -5.83 8.75
N VAL A 308 7.11 -4.55 8.55
CA VAL A 308 8.03 -3.60 7.92
C VAL A 308 9.18 -3.25 8.87
N GLU A 309 10.42 -3.57 8.49
CA GLU A 309 11.64 -3.18 9.21
C GLU A 309 12.33 -1.95 8.60
N GLN A 310 12.04 -1.66 7.33
CA GLN A 310 12.54 -0.49 6.63
C GLN A 310 11.55 -0.08 5.55
N MET A 311 11.44 1.22 5.28
CA MET A 311 10.89 1.74 4.04
C MET A 311 11.94 2.53 3.26
N ASN A 312 11.90 2.42 1.93
CA ASN A 312 12.78 3.19 1.06
C ASN A 312 11.94 4.01 0.09
N PHE A 313 12.49 5.15 -0.32
CA PHE A 313 11.80 6.18 -1.10
C PHE A 313 12.68 6.70 -2.22
N ALA A 314 12.05 7.08 -3.32
CA ALA A 314 12.63 8.05 -4.22
C ALA A 314 12.50 9.44 -3.60
N VAL A 315 13.59 10.19 -3.56
CA VAL A 315 13.59 11.57 -3.09
C VAL A 315 14.22 12.49 -4.12
N ILE A 316 13.67 13.71 -4.21
CA ILE A 316 14.16 14.80 -5.06
C ILE A 316 14.15 16.08 -4.22
N ASP A 317 15.16 16.92 -4.40
CA ASP A 317 15.37 18.11 -3.57
C ASP A 317 14.59 19.34 -4.07
N THR A 318 14.07 19.27 -5.29
CA THR A 318 13.30 20.34 -5.93
C THR A 318 12.00 19.83 -6.59
N VAL A 319 11.25 20.75 -7.19
CA VAL A 319 10.11 20.42 -8.05
C VAL A 319 10.59 19.65 -9.27
N LYS A 320 9.91 18.55 -9.63
CA LYS A 320 10.30 17.68 -10.76
C LYS A 320 10.52 18.39 -12.10
N TRP A 321 9.86 19.52 -12.36
CA TRP A 321 10.04 20.29 -13.60
C TRP A 321 11.20 21.28 -13.56
N ASP A 322 11.74 21.55 -12.36
CA ASP A 322 12.86 22.46 -12.12
C ASP A 322 14.19 21.69 -11.94
N ASP A 323 14.14 20.36 -12.03
CA ASP A 323 15.29 19.48 -12.19
C ASP A 323 15.60 19.38 -13.70
N HIS A 324 16.75 19.90 -14.08
CA HIS A 324 17.24 19.98 -15.44
C HIS A 324 18.61 19.30 -15.59
N GLY A 325 18.93 18.84 -16.81
CA GLY A 325 20.18 18.13 -17.03
C GLY A 325 21.43 18.95 -16.68
N ASN A 326 22.33 18.36 -15.87
CA ASN A 326 23.56 18.98 -15.35
C ASN A 326 23.35 20.28 -14.55
N ASP A 327 22.21 20.45 -13.89
CA ASP A 327 22.05 21.53 -12.92
C ASP A 327 22.58 21.11 -11.52
N ASN A 328 22.12 21.79 -10.45
CA ASN A 328 22.49 21.45 -9.08
C ASN A 328 21.35 20.72 -8.33
N HIS A 329 20.37 20.17 -9.04
CA HIS A 329 19.24 19.41 -8.50
C HIS A 329 19.31 17.98 -9.02
N SER A 330 18.77 17.02 -8.27
CA SER A 330 18.75 15.62 -8.69
C SER A 330 17.85 14.79 -7.78
N SER A 331 17.82 13.48 -8.04
CA SER A 331 17.08 12.51 -7.24
C SER A 331 17.92 11.32 -6.82
N LYS A 332 17.61 10.79 -5.64
CA LYS A 332 18.26 9.58 -5.09
C LYS A 332 17.24 8.63 -4.46
N ASN A 333 17.67 7.41 -4.14
CA ASN A 333 16.92 6.52 -3.25
C ASN A 333 17.50 6.59 -1.84
N ILE A 334 16.65 6.70 -0.82
CA ILE A 334 17.03 6.65 0.60
C ILE A 334 16.28 5.53 1.31
N CYS A 335 16.88 5.00 2.37
CA CYS A 335 16.31 3.98 3.25
C CYS A 335 16.10 4.55 4.66
N ILE A 336 14.93 4.29 5.25
CA ILE A 336 14.56 4.75 6.59
C ILE A 336 14.10 3.53 7.41
N PRO A 337 14.78 3.19 8.51
CA PRO A 337 14.37 2.12 9.40
C PRO A 337 12.99 2.36 10.01
N MET A 338 12.30 1.28 10.33
CA MET A 338 10.95 1.31 10.86
C MET A 338 10.87 0.51 12.15
N ASN A 339 10.11 1.04 13.10
CA ASN A 339 9.58 0.25 14.18
C ASN A 339 8.62 -0.79 13.57
N LYS A 340 9.03 -2.07 13.66
CA LYS A 340 8.26 -3.20 13.11
C LYS A 340 7.04 -3.58 13.94
N GLY A 341 7.00 -3.16 15.21
CA GLY A 341 5.90 -3.44 16.13
C GLY A 341 5.97 -4.84 16.75
N MET A 342 5.17 -5.05 17.79
CA MET A 342 5.10 -6.28 18.59
C MET A 342 4.18 -7.33 17.96
N LEU A 343 4.45 -8.61 18.20
CA LEU A 343 3.51 -9.70 17.91
C LEU A 343 2.52 -9.88 19.05
N LEU A 344 1.24 -9.64 18.76
CA LEU A 344 0.17 -9.62 19.75
C LEU A 344 -0.92 -10.65 19.41
N SER A 345 -1.46 -11.31 20.44
CA SER A 345 -2.57 -12.27 20.30
C SER A 345 -3.61 -12.08 21.40
N VAL A 346 -4.88 -11.91 21.04
CA VAL A 346 -5.98 -11.97 22.00
C VAL A 346 -6.26 -13.42 22.37
N LEU A 347 -6.47 -13.69 23.67
CA LEU A 347 -6.72 -15.04 24.19
C LEU A 347 -8.21 -15.32 24.44
N ASN A 348 -9.07 -14.30 24.36
CA ASN A 348 -10.52 -14.45 24.46
C ASN A 348 -11.07 -15.31 23.30
N ARG A 349 -11.82 -16.36 23.63
CA ARG A 349 -12.40 -17.28 22.61
C ARG A 349 -13.74 -16.82 22.04
N THR A 350 -14.44 -15.93 22.74
CA THR A 350 -15.69 -15.33 22.30
C THR A 350 -15.44 -13.92 21.78
N PRO A 351 -16.26 -13.42 20.83
CA PRO A 351 -16.15 -12.05 20.34
C PRO A 351 -16.13 -11.02 21.47
N ILE A 352 -15.17 -10.10 21.41
CA ILE A 352 -15.10 -8.95 22.30
C ILE A 352 -16.21 -7.97 21.91
N THR A 353 -16.91 -7.47 22.92
CA THR A 353 -18.00 -6.49 22.83
C THR A 353 -17.79 -5.40 23.86
N ALA A 354 -18.62 -4.35 23.83
CA ALA A 354 -18.62 -3.29 24.84
C ALA A 354 -18.89 -3.79 26.28
N SER A 355 -19.49 -4.99 26.45
CA SER A 355 -19.75 -5.60 27.76
C SER A 355 -18.65 -6.59 28.19
N THR A 356 -17.58 -6.75 27.41
CA THR A 356 -16.48 -7.64 27.78
C THR A 356 -15.71 -7.05 28.94
N GLU A 357 -15.77 -7.70 30.11
CA GLU A 357 -15.12 -7.23 31.33
C GLU A 357 -13.61 -7.42 31.32
N ILE A 358 -13.13 -8.47 30.67
CA ILE A 358 -11.72 -8.84 30.68
C ILE A 358 -11.26 -9.17 29.27
N ILE A 359 -10.18 -8.51 28.84
CA ILE A 359 -9.48 -8.83 27.60
C ILE A 359 -8.08 -9.29 27.94
N ARG A 360 -7.70 -10.49 27.50
CA ARG A 360 -6.36 -11.03 27.70
C ARG A 360 -5.58 -10.96 26.39
N VAL A 361 -4.40 -10.34 26.43
CA VAL A 361 -3.51 -10.18 25.27
C VAL A 361 -2.15 -10.75 25.61
N LYS A 362 -1.65 -11.64 24.75
CA LYS A 362 -0.29 -12.17 24.82
C LYS A 362 0.63 -11.35 23.92
N ILE A 363 1.77 -10.93 24.46
CA ILE A 363 2.90 -10.32 23.76
C ILE A 363 3.99 -11.38 23.65
N LEU A 364 4.40 -11.73 22.43
CA LEU A 364 5.48 -12.69 22.22
C LEU A 364 6.84 -12.06 22.44
N ALA A 365 7.75 -12.82 23.06
CA ALA A 365 9.15 -12.48 23.14
C ALA A 365 9.90 -12.88 21.88
N GLU A 366 10.76 -11.98 21.41
CA GLU A 366 11.47 -12.11 20.15
C GLU A 366 12.96 -11.81 20.34
N GLU A 367 13.78 -12.13 19.34
CA GLU A 367 15.17 -11.71 19.35
C GLU A 367 15.25 -10.18 19.42
N GLY A 368 16.00 -9.67 20.40
CA GLY A 368 16.09 -8.23 20.67
C GLY A 368 14.88 -7.61 21.39
N PHE A 369 13.95 -8.41 21.91
CA PHE A 369 12.80 -7.91 22.70
C PHE A 369 12.33 -8.91 23.77
N ASP A 370 12.58 -8.58 25.04
CA ASP A 370 12.12 -9.28 26.25
C ASP A 370 10.92 -8.53 26.88
N PRO A 371 9.67 -8.95 26.61
CA PRO A 371 8.48 -8.24 27.07
C PRO A 371 8.32 -8.29 28.59
N LEU A 372 8.94 -9.24 29.29
CA LEU A 372 8.87 -9.33 30.75
C LEU A 372 9.72 -8.26 31.43
N ARG A 373 10.75 -7.74 30.75
CA ARG A 373 11.72 -6.81 31.32
C ARG A 373 11.66 -5.42 30.74
N GLU A 374 11.33 -5.27 29.48
CA GLU A 374 11.52 -4.01 28.75
C GLU A 374 10.29 -3.10 28.76
N ILE A 375 9.08 -3.64 28.94
CA ILE A 375 7.84 -2.88 28.78
C ILE A 375 7.58 -1.98 30.01
N ASP A 376 7.21 -0.72 29.76
CA ASP A 376 6.55 0.15 30.76
C ASP A 376 5.05 -0.15 30.78
N VAL A 377 4.65 -1.14 31.58
CA VAL A 377 3.29 -1.69 31.58
C VAL A 377 2.18 -0.63 31.80
N PRO A 378 2.31 0.33 32.75
CA PRO A 378 1.33 1.41 32.92
C PRO A 378 1.07 2.28 31.68
N SER A 379 2.04 2.38 30.77
CA SER A 379 1.91 3.16 29.54
C SER A 379 0.98 2.53 28.51
N LEU A 380 0.78 1.20 28.58
CA LEU A 380 0.08 0.45 27.54
C LEU A 380 -1.41 0.80 27.47
N ARG A 381 -1.90 0.95 26.25
CA ARG A 381 -3.31 1.08 25.89
C ARG A 381 -3.67 0.09 24.81
N PHE A 382 -4.82 -0.55 24.93
CA PHE A 382 -5.29 -1.56 23.98
C PHE A 382 -6.76 -1.31 23.60
N GLY A 383 -7.13 -1.60 22.35
CA GLY A 383 -8.48 -1.37 21.85
C GLY A 383 -8.56 -1.19 20.34
N SER A 384 -9.69 -0.67 19.86
CA SER A 384 -9.81 -0.22 18.47
C SER A 384 -8.84 0.94 18.20
N TYR A 385 -8.34 1.03 16.97
CA TYR A 385 -7.50 2.14 16.53
C TYR A 385 -8.19 3.51 16.75
N ASN A 386 -9.52 3.57 16.67
CA ASN A 386 -10.32 4.79 16.94
C ASN A 386 -10.19 5.30 18.38
N GLU A 387 -9.83 4.43 19.32
CA GLU A 387 -9.60 4.78 20.72
C GLU A 387 -8.10 4.99 20.99
N VAL A 388 -7.30 4.01 20.61
CA VAL A 388 -5.89 3.92 20.97
C VAL A 388 -5.06 5.01 20.28
N ASN A 389 -5.39 5.40 19.05
CA ASN A 389 -4.69 6.47 18.33
C ASN A 389 -4.80 7.85 19.04
N PHE A 390 -5.74 8.00 19.97
CA PHE A 390 -5.97 9.22 20.75
C PHE A 390 -5.60 9.04 22.23
N GLY A 391 -4.85 8.00 22.57
CA GLY A 391 -4.42 7.72 23.95
C GLY A 391 -5.50 7.19 24.90
N ARG A 392 -6.67 6.82 24.35
CA ARG A 392 -7.74 6.12 25.09
C ARG A 392 -7.47 4.61 25.07
N GLY A 393 -8.50 3.76 25.10
CA GLY A 393 -8.35 2.31 25.19
C GLY A 393 -8.32 1.78 26.63
N CYS A 394 -8.43 0.46 26.77
CA CYS A 394 -8.43 -0.21 28.06
C CYS A 394 -7.03 -0.23 28.69
N LYS A 395 -6.99 -0.38 30.02
CA LYS A 395 -5.76 -0.34 30.82
C LYS A 395 -5.41 -1.73 31.36
N VAL A 396 -4.12 -1.98 31.52
CA VAL A 396 -3.63 -3.23 32.14
C VAL A 396 -4.00 -3.23 33.62
N VAL A 397 -4.61 -4.33 34.06
CA VAL A 397 -4.93 -4.58 35.48
C VAL A 397 -4.12 -5.73 36.08
N LYS A 398 -3.59 -6.62 35.24
CA LYS A 398 -2.76 -7.74 35.69
C LYS A 398 -1.77 -8.16 34.60
N THR A 399 -0.60 -8.59 35.03
CA THR A 399 0.45 -9.20 34.20
C THR A 399 0.75 -10.61 34.68
N GLU A 400 1.08 -11.51 33.76
CA GLU A 400 1.53 -12.86 34.06
C GLU A 400 2.57 -13.31 33.03
N ALA A 401 3.61 -14.02 33.50
CA ALA A 401 4.59 -14.62 32.60
C ALA A 401 4.03 -15.91 31.98
N SER A 402 4.30 -16.11 30.70
CA SER A 402 4.00 -17.33 29.95
C SER A 402 5.27 -17.82 29.28
N GLY A 403 6.14 -18.48 30.04
CA GLY A 403 7.51 -18.76 29.61
C GLY A 403 8.27 -17.44 29.47
N LYS A 404 8.80 -17.16 28.27
CA LYS A 404 9.44 -15.89 27.93
C LYS A 404 8.46 -14.77 27.52
N ASP A 405 7.22 -15.14 27.22
CA ASP A 405 6.19 -14.21 26.74
C ASP A 405 5.48 -13.53 27.91
N LEU A 406 4.83 -12.39 27.65
CA LEU A 406 4.02 -11.67 28.63
C LEU A 406 2.53 -11.80 28.28
N ILE A 407 1.68 -12.16 29.24
CA ILE A 407 0.23 -12.00 29.10
C ILE A 407 -0.23 -10.82 29.96
N LEU A 408 -1.00 -9.95 29.33
CA LEU A 408 -1.65 -8.79 29.91
C LEU A 408 -3.13 -9.05 30.04
N THR A 409 -3.70 -8.68 31.17
CA THR A 409 -5.15 -8.64 31.40
C THR A 409 -5.57 -7.18 31.46
N PHE A 410 -6.54 -6.81 30.62
CA PHE A 410 -7.13 -5.48 30.57
C PHE A 410 -8.55 -5.50 31.13
N ASP A 411 -8.99 -4.37 31.70
CA ASP A 411 -10.33 -4.15 32.29
C ASP A 411 -11.49 -4.07 31.26
N GLY A 412 -11.21 -4.26 29.97
CA GLY A 412 -12.17 -4.32 28.86
C GLY A 412 -12.92 -3.02 28.53
N LYS A 413 -13.16 -2.18 29.53
CA LYS A 413 -13.86 -0.90 29.46
C LYS A 413 -13.11 0.08 28.58
N GLY A 414 -13.85 0.74 27.69
CA GLY A 414 -13.27 1.73 26.78
C GLY A 414 -12.37 1.15 25.70
N SER A 415 -12.40 -0.18 25.47
CA SER A 415 -11.67 -0.79 24.37
C SER A 415 -12.12 -0.29 22.99
N GLY A 416 -13.40 0.05 22.84
CA GLY A 416 -13.97 0.48 21.55
C GLY A 416 -13.97 -0.60 20.47
N ILE A 417 -13.69 -1.85 20.83
CA ILE A 417 -13.69 -2.98 19.88
C ILE A 417 -15.14 -3.32 19.51
N THR A 418 -15.42 -3.32 18.21
CA THR A 418 -16.72 -3.67 17.62
C THR A 418 -16.60 -5.00 16.85
N PRO A 419 -17.72 -5.61 16.42
CA PRO A 419 -17.68 -6.80 15.56
C PRO A 419 -16.92 -6.63 14.25
N ASP A 420 -16.79 -5.39 13.76
CA ASP A 420 -16.06 -5.06 12.52
C ASP A 420 -14.55 -4.92 12.74
N GLU A 421 -14.09 -4.79 13.98
CA GLU A 421 -12.67 -4.72 14.31
C GLU A 421 -12.02 -6.10 14.14
N PHE A 422 -11.07 -6.18 13.22
CA PHE A 422 -10.36 -7.41 12.88
C PHE A 422 -8.93 -7.45 13.40
N ALA A 423 -8.37 -6.33 13.88
CA ALA A 423 -6.99 -6.27 14.36
C ALA A 423 -6.84 -5.10 15.34
N PRO A 424 -7.29 -5.22 16.60
CA PRO A 424 -7.16 -4.16 17.59
C PRO A 424 -5.70 -3.80 17.85
N LYS A 425 -5.47 -2.52 18.16
CA LYS A 425 -4.17 -1.90 18.28
C LYS A 425 -3.72 -1.83 19.73
N MET A 426 -2.41 -1.90 19.94
CA MET A 426 -1.76 -1.55 21.19
C MET A 426 -0.78 -0.42 20.94
N ILE A 427 -0.74 0.57 21.83
CA ILE A 427 0.30 1.61 21.89
C ILE A 427 0.79 1.73 23.34
N GLY A 428 2.08 1.93 23.51
CA GLY A 428 2.69 2.32 24.77
C GLY A 428 4.18 2.55 24.61
N LYS A 429 4.95 2.31 25.67
CA LYS A 429 6.39 2.57 25.71
C LYS A 429 7.15 1.44 26.38
N ASP A 430 8.42 1.31 26.02
CA ASP A 430 9.39 0.59 26.83
C ASP A 430 9.84 1.46 28.01
N LYS A 431 10.64 0.90 28.92
CA LYS A 431 11.18 1.60 30.09
C LYS A 431 12.15 2.74 29.75
N ASN A 432 12.63 2.81 28.51
CA ASN A 432 13.49 3.88 28.00
C ASN A 432 12.67 4.96 27.26
N GLY A 433 11.35 4.81 27.19
CA GLY A 433 10.45 5.73 26.50
C GLY A 433 10.31 5.49 25.00
N LYS A 434 10.92 4.44 24.43
CA LYS A 434 10.75 4.08 23.01
C LYS A 434 9.33 3.61 22.75
N LEU A 435 8.76 4.02 21.61
CA LEU A 435 7.42 3.62 21.18
C LEU A 435 7.31 2.09 21.08
N LEU A 436 6.30 1.53 21.74
CA LEU A 436 5.79 0.19 21.49
C LEU A 436 4.45 0.32 20.76
N PHE A 437 4.28 -0.43 19.68
CA PHE A 437 2.99 -0.57 19.02
C PHE A 437 2.81 -1.99 18.49
N GLY A 438 1.57 -2.36 18.14
CA GLY A 438 1.30 -3.59 17.39
C GLY A 438 -0.20 -3.78 17.18
N TYR A 439 -0.54 -4.72 16.30
CA TYR A 439 -1.92 -5.17 16.11
C TYR A 439 -2.07 -6.60 16.61
N ALA A 440 -3.18 -6.90 17.27
CA ALA A 440 -3.43 -8.22 17.83
C ALA A 440 -4.33 -9.05 16.93
N ASN A 441 -3.95 -10.33 16.73
CA ASN A 441 -4.87 -11.28 16.14
C ASN A 441 -6.02 -11.58 17.10
N LEU A 442 -7.20 -11.82 16.51
CA LEU A 442 -8.41 -12.24 17.20
C LEU A 442 -8.72 -13.69 16.80
N PRO A 443 -8.80 -14.65 17.74
CA PRO A 443 -8.92 -16.08 17.40
C PRO A 443 -10.26 -16.46 16.77
N TYR A 444 -11.26 -15.57 16.84
CA TYR A 444 -12.59 -15.75 16.26
C TYR A 444 -12.78 -15.02 14.92
N VAL A 445 -11.74 -14.35 14.40
CA VAL A 445 -11.77 -13.68 13.09
C VAL A 445 -11.20 -14.60 12.02
N ASP A 446 -11.89 -14.70 10.89
CA ASP A 446 -11.39 -15.39 9.71
C ASP A 446 -10.43 -14.49 8.91
N TYR A 447 -9.13 -14.82 8.94
CA TYR A 447 -8.06 -14.17 8.17
C TYR A 447 -7.71 -14.94 6.88
N LYS A 448 -8.47 -15.97 6.54
CA LYS A 448 -8.39 -16.71 5.27
C LYS A 448 -9.78 -16.85 4.64
N PRO A 449 -10.54 -15.75 4.49
CA PRO A 449 -11.91 -15.85 4.05
C PRO A 449 -11.99 -16.34 2.60
N ALA A 450 -13.11 -16.96 2.28
CA ALA A 450 -13.55 -17.12 0.91
C ALA A 450 -13.93 -15.76 0.32
N LEU A 451 -13.72 -15.58 -0.99
CA LEU A 451 -13.99 -14.33 -1.70
C LEU A 451 -14.69 -14.66 -3.01
N LEU A 452 -16.02 -14.68 -2.99
CA LEU A 452 -16.79 -14.90 -4.21
C LEU A 452 -16.83 -13.61 -5.03
N SER A 453 -16.44 -13.73 -6.30
CA SER A 453 -16.52 -12.66 -7.28
C SER A 453 -17.10 -13.20 -8.57
N CYS A 454 -18.09 -12.50 -9.12
CA CYS A 454 -18.70 -12.86 -10.39
C CYS A 454 -18.14 -12.06 -11.56
N ARG A 455 -18.47 -12.55 -12.75
CA ARG A 455 -18.47 -11.78 -14.00
C ARG A 455 -19.79 -11.05 -14.15
N ARG A 456 -19.86 -10.16 -15.14
CA ARG A 456 -21.10 -9.45 -15.44
C ARG A 456 -22.17 -10.46 -15.89
N PRO A 457 -23.41 -10.41 -15.36
CA PRO A 457 -24.50 -11.25 -15.87
C PRO A 457 -24.75 -11.00 -17.36
N VAL A 458 -25.07 -12.06 -18.11
CA VAL A 458 -25.37 -11.99 -19.54
C VAL A 458 -26.82 -12.42 -19.78
N TYR A 459 -27.68 -11.48 -20.14
CA TYR A 459 -29.06 -11.76 -20.54
C TYR A 459 -29.15 -12.06 -22.04
N ARG A 460 -29.75 -13.20 -22.40
CA ARG A 460 -30.00 -13.67 -23.77
C ARG A 460 -31.49 -13.57 -24.08
N GLU A 461 -31.91 -12.45 -24.67
CA GLU A 461 -33.31 -12.16 -24.98
C GLU A 461 -34.00 -13.27 -25.79
N GLY A 462 -33.33 -13.82 -26.82
CA GLY A 462 -33.90 -14.87 -27.68
C GLY A 462 -34.22 -16.19 -26.96
N ARG A 463 -33.69 -16.42 -25.76
CA ARG A 463 -33.98 -17.59 -24.92
C ARG A 463 -34.67 -17.23 -23.61
N ASN A 464 -34.83 -15.94 -23.32
CA ASN A 464 -35.20 -15.43 -22.00
C ASN A 464 -34.39 -16.09 -20.87
N GLU A 465 -33.06 -16.00 -20.97
CA GLU A 465 -32.11 -16.72 -20.13
C GLU A 465 -31.01 -15.78 -19.63
N VAL A 466 -30.59 -15.93 -18.37
CA VAL A 466 -29.47 -15.21 -17.77
C VAL A 466 -28.36 -16.20 -17.45
N GLU A 467 -27.13 -15.86 -17.84
CA GLU A 467 -25.91 -16.58 -17.46
C GLU A 467 -25.09 -15.77 -16.46
N LEU A 468 -24.54 -16.43 -15.43
CA LEU A 468 -23.67 -15.83 -14.43
C LEU A 468 -22.51 -16.77 -14.09
N GLU A 469 -21.26 -16.33 -14.35
CA GLU A 469 -20.05 -17.00 -13.86
C GLU A 469 -19.65 -16.43 -12.50
N ILE A 470 -19.42 -17.31 -11.53
CA ILE A 470 -18.96 -16.99 -10.17
C ILE A 470 -17.67 -17.76 -9.92
N GLN A 471 -16.70 -17.13 -9.27
CA GLN A 471 -15.45 -17.77 -8.90
C GLN A 471 -15.07 -17.41 -7.46
N ASN A 472 -14.50 -18.37 -6.74
CA ASN A 472 -13.92 -18.11 -5.42
C ASN A 472 -12.45 -17.70 -5.55
N PHE A 473 -12.12 -16.45 -5.26
CA PHE A 473 -10.73 -15.98 -5.19
C PHE A 473 -10.14 -16.02 -3.78
N GLY A 474 -10.93 -16.47 -2.80
CA GLY A 474 -10.52 -16.51 -1.40
C GLY A 474 -9.60 -17.68 -1.08
N LEU A 475 -9.24 -17.76 0.20
CA LEU A 475 -8.25 -18.72 0.71
C LEU A 475 -8.90 -19.95 1.37
N SER A 476 -10.22 -20.00 1.42
CA SER A 476 -11.02 -21.09 1.96
C SER A 476 -12.27 -21.33 1.13
N VAL A 477 -12.99 -22.41 1.45
CA VAL A 477 -14.24 -22.79 0.79
C VAL A 477 -15.35 -21.79 1.12
N SER A 478 -16.14 -21.36 0.13
CA SER A 478 -17.13 -20.28 0.28
C SER A 478 -18.33 -20.53 1.18
N GLY A 479 -18.56 -21.78 1.59
CA GLY A 479 -19.87 -22.21 2.05
C GLY A 479 -20.94 -22.06 0.95
N GLU A 480 -22.14 -22.54 1.24
CA GLU A 480 -23.28 -22.29 0.36
C GLU A 480 -23.66 -20.81 0.42
N MET A 481 -23.96 -20.21 -0.73
CA MET A 481 -24.27 -18.79 -0.85
C MET A 481 -25.56 -18.60 -1.64
N THR A 482 -26.43 -17.72 -1.18
CA THR A 482 -27.49 -17.19 -2.01
C THR A 482 -26.93 -16.05 -2.87
N VAL A 483 -27.28 -16.01 -4.14
CA VAL A 483 -26.96 -14.90 -5.05
C VAL A 483 -28.24 -14.27 -5.56
N GLU A 484 -28.37 -12.95 -5.35
CA GLU A 484 -29.45 -12.13 -5.87
C GLU A 484 -28.93 -11.27 -7.01
N ILE A 485 -29.55 -11.37 -8.19
CA ILE A 485 -29.18 -10.62 -9.38
C ILE A 485 -30.18 -9.49 -9.58
N LYS A 486 -29.70 -8.26 -9.73
CA LYS A 486 -30.50 -7.07 -9.99
C LYS A 486 -30.04 -6.38 -11.26
N GLN A 487 -30.99 -5.85 -12.02
CA GLN A 487 -30.75 -4.96 -13.14
C GLN A 487 -31.49 -3.64 -12.90
N ALA A 488 -30.77 -2.52 -12.93
CA ALA A 488 -31.31 -1.19 -12.65
C ALA A 488 -32.17 -1.12 -11.36
N GLY A 489 -31.77 -1.88 -10.33
CA GLY A 489 -32.46 -1.97 -9.04
C GLY A 489 -33.61 -3.00 -8.97
N ALA A 490 -34.08 -3.53 -10.10
CA ALA A 490 -35.11 -4.57 -10.14
C ALA A 490 -34.51 -5.98 -10.05
N GLY A 491 -35.10 -6.86 -9.25
CA GLY A 491 -34.66 -8.25 -9.08
C GLY A 491 -34.92 -9.10 -10.33
N MET A 492 -33.87 -9.73 -10.85
CA MET A 492 -33.95 -10.67 -11.97
C MET A 492 -34.10 -12.13 -11.51
N GLY A 493 -33.61 -12.45 -10.31
CA GLY A 493 -33.67 -13.80 -9.78
C GLY A 493 -32.78 -13.99 -8.56
N ARG A 494 -33.07 -15.06 -7.82
CA ARG A 494 -32.35 -15.45 -6.61
C ARG A 494 -32.03 -16.95 -6.68
N HIS A 495 -30.75 -17.30 -6.56
CA HIS A 495 -30.27 -18.66 -6.75
C HIS A 495 -29.28 -19.08 -5.68
N THR A 496 -29.18 -20.38 -5.43
CA THR A 496 -28.18 -20.95 -4.52
C THR A 496 -26.95 -21.40 -5.30
N VAL A 497 -25.78 -21.02 -4.80
CA VAL A 497 -24.47 -21.45 -5.27
C VAL A 497 -23.88 -22.41 -4.24
N LYS A 498 -23.55 -23.61 -4.70
CA LYS A 498 -22.89 -24.63 -3.87
C LYS A 498 -21.51 -24.12 -3.40
N PRO A 499 -20.98 -24.66 -2.29
CA PRO A 499 -19.64 -24.30 -1.83
C PRO A 499 -18.59 -24.47 -2.93
N LEU A 500 -17.77 -23.43 -3.14
CA LEU A 500 -16.68 -23.42 -4.11
C LEU A 500 -15.33 -23.48 -3.40
N GLN A 501 -14.46 -24.38 -3.86
CA GLN A 501 -13.05 -24.42 -3.49
C GLN A 501 -12.32 -23.15 -3.95
N PRO A 502 -11.18 -22.79 -3.33
CA PRO A 502 -10.33 -21.73 -3.86
C PRO A 502 -10.04 -21.91 -5.35
N TYR A 503 -10.26 -20.85 -6.11
CA TYR A 503 -10.18 -20.73 -7.57
C TYR A 503 -11.20 -21.53 -8.39
N GLU A 504 -12.10 -22.29 -7.75
CA GLU A 504 -13.19 -22.99 -8.44
C GLU A 504 -14.20 -22.00 -9.02
N LYS A 505 -14.74 -22.36 -10.19
CA LYS A 505 -15.76 -21.62 -10.90
C LYS A 505 -17.08 -22.37 -10.89
N ALA A 506 -18.18 -21.64 -10.83
CA ALA A 506 -19.51 -22.14 -11.12
C ALA A 506 -20.22 -21.23 -12.12
N SER A 507 -21.07 -21.84 -12.94
CA SER A 507 -21.95 -21.13 -13.87
C SER A 507 -23.40 -21.39 -13.48
N LEU A 508 -24.18 -20.32 -13.40
CA LEU A 508 -25.63 -20.38 -13.25
C LEU A 508 -26.30 -19.99 -14.56
N THR A 509 -27.33 -20.72 -14.94
CA THR A 509 -28.18 -20.43 -16.10
C THR A 509 -29.64 -20.55 -15.66
N PHE A 510 -30.42 -19.49 -15.86
CA PHE A 510 -31.81 -19.45 -15.37
C PHE A 510 -32.69 -18.51 -16.20
N THR A 511 -34.00 -18.75 -16.17
CA THR A 511 -35.01 -17.81 -16.69
C THR A 511 -35.24 -16.72 -15.66
N PRO A 512 -35.11 -15.43 -16.02
CA PRO A 512 -35.30 -14.34 -15.06
C PRO A 512 -36.78 -14.17 -14.69
N GLU A 513 -37.04 -13.58 -13.53
CA GLU A 513 -38.37 -13.18 -13.09
C GLU A 513 -39.03 -12.21 -14.07
N LYS A 514 -40.36 -12.04 -13.99
CA LYS A 514 -41.11 -11.20 -14.92
C LYS A 514 -40.62 -9.75 -14.85
N GLY A 515 -40.03 -9.27 -15.95
CA GLY A 515 -39.52 -7.90 -16.06
C GLY A 515 -39.16 -7.54 -17.51
N LYS A 516 -38.70 -6.30 -17.70
CA LYS A 516 -38.13 -5.84 -18.97
C LYS A 516 -36.62 -5.83 -18.84
N TRP A 517 -35.98 -6.88 -19.34
CA TRP A 517 -34.55 -7.09 -19.21
C TRP A 517 -33.81 -6.77 -20.51
N THR A 518 -32.58 -6.29 -20.37
CA THR A 518 -31.70 -6.00 -21.50
C THR A 518 -30.25 -6.40 -21.19
N ASP A 519 -29.50 -6.75 -22.23
CA ASP A 519 -28.05 -6.91 -22.16
C ASP A 519 -27.29 -5.57 -22.08
N LYS A 520 -27.97 -4.42 -22.05
CA LYS A 520 -27.39 -3.07 -22.01
C LYS A 520 -27.83 -2.27 -20.79
N ALA A 521 -27.80 -2.88 -19.61
CA ALA A 521 -28.08 -2.18 -18.35
C ALA A 521 -27.04 -2.47 -17.26
N ASP A 522 -27.03 -1.60 -16.24
CA ASP A 522 -26.26 -1.81 -15.01
C ASP A 522 -26.77 -3.05 -14.28
N TYR A 523 -25.82 -3.87 -13.81
CA TYR A 523 -26.11 -5.05 -13.00
C TYR A 523 -25.50 -4.92 -11.61
N GLN A 524 -26.21 -5.47 -10.63
CA GLN A 524 -25.72 -5.68 -9.28
C GLN A 524 -25.95 -7.14 -8.91
N VAL A 525 -24.91 -7.79 -8.40
CA VAL A 525 -24.96 -9.17 -7.91
C VAL A 525 -24.63 -9.15 -6.43
N VAL A 526 -25.58 -9.53 -5.59
CA VAL A 526 -25.46 -9.54 -4.13
C VAL A 526 -25.29 -10.97 -3.65
N PHE A 527 -24.22 -11.23 -2.90
CA PHE A 527 -23.96 -12.51 -2.25
C PHE A 527 -24.46 -12.46 -0.82
N LEU A 528 -25.31 -13.41 -0.44
CA LEU A 528 -25.90 -13.50 0.89
C LEU A 528 -25.58 -14.85 1.54
N ARG A 529 -25.23 -14.80 2.82
CA ARG A 529 -25.11 -15.95 3.72
C ARG A 529 -26.07 -15.76 4.89
N ASP A 530 -26.94 -16.75 5.12
CA ASP A 530 -27.96 -16.69 6.18
C ASP A 530 -28.83 -15.41 6.14
N GLY A 531 -29.10 -14.91 4.92
CA GLY A 531 -29.87 -13.70 4.68
C GLY A 531 -29.11 -12.38 4.88
N GLN A 532 -27.84 -12.41 5.32
CA GLN A 532 -26.98 -11.25 5.45
C GLN A 532 -26.12 -11.05 4.20
N ILE A 533 -25.96 -9.80 3.77
CA ILE A 533 -25.10 -9.44 2.64
C ILE A 533 -23.64 -9.64 3.06
N VAL A 534 -22.91 -10.45 2.28
CA VAL A 534 -21.48 -10.70 2.45
C VAL A 534 -20.66 -9.90 1.46
N GLU A 535 -21.14 -9.76 0.23
CA GLU A 535 -20.43 -9.07 -0.85
C GLU A 535 -21.43 -8.54 -1.89
N THR A 536 -21.07 -7.47 -2.59
CA THR A 536 -21.83 -6.92 -3.71
C THR A 536 -20.91 -6.59 -4.88
N ASN A 537 -21.16 -7.19 -6.04
CA ASN A 537 -20.42 -6.89 -7.27
C ASN A 537 -21.30 -6.02 -8.18
N ASN A 538 -20.81 -4.83 -8.54
CA ASN A 538 -21.51 -3.94 -9.46
C ASN A 538 -20.83 -3.94 -10.83
N PHE A 539 -21.65 -3.89 -11.86
CA PHE A 539 -21.25 -3.78 -13.26
C PHE A 539 -22.03 -2.64 -13.88
N ASN A 540 -21.41 -1.47 -13.88
CA ASN A 540 -22.03 -0.26 -14.42
C ASN A 540 -21.73 -0.14 -15.92
N ILE A 541 -22.78 -0.06 -16.70
CA ILE A 541 -22.83 0.40 -18.09
C ILE A 541 -23.21 1.89 -18.05
N SER A 542 -22.39 2.71 -17.43
CA SER A 542 -22.51 4.16 -17.54
C SER A 542 -21.10 4.75 -17.63
N LYS A 543 -20.83 5.80 -18.40
CA LYS A 543 -21.62 6.64 -19.31
C LYS A 543 -20.60 7.33 -20.24
#